data_AF-A0A2A5FMY3-F1
#
_entry.id   AF-A0A2A5FMY3-F1
#
_cell.length_a   1.000
_cell.length_b   1.000
_cell.length_c   1.000
_cell.angle_alpha   90.00
_cell.angle_beta   90.00
_cell.angle_gamma   90.00
#
_symmetry.space_group_name_H-M   'P 1'
#
loop_
_entity.id
_entity.type
_entity.pdbx_description
1 polymer ?
#
loop_
_entity_poly.entity_id
_entity_poly.type
_entity_poly.pdbx_seq_one_letter_code
_entity_poly.pdbx_strand_id
1 'polypeptide(L)'
;MERGGYGSAAHNHWHDVADCNNGENFKLLHWHIFNLKNWLRGIHHHVSGSHLQSYLHEFNYRFNRRNHGNRIVYGLLSVMCSMSEMQYSSLIAL
;
A
#
# COMPACT_ATOMS: atom_id res chain seq x y z
N MET A 1 17.89 -31.06 11.15
CA MET A 1 16.54 -30.49 11.29
C MET A 1 16.42 -29.38 10.27
N GLU A 2 15.83 -29.67 9.11
CA GLU A 2 15.65 -28.71 8.03
C GLU A 2 14.69 -27.61 8.51
N ARG A 3 15.24 -26.42 8.74
CA ARG A 3 14.46 -25.23 9.07
C ARG A 3 13.75 -24.81 7.79
N GLY A 4 12.51 -25.25 7.61
CA GLY A 4 11.66 -24.88 6.48
C GLY A 4 11.45 -23.37 6.42
N GLY A 5 12.33 -22.68 5.69
CA GLY A 5 12.17 -21.30 5.25
C GLY A 5 11.72 -21.24 3.79
N TYR A 6 11.47 -20.02 3.28
CA TYR A 6 10.97 -19.67 1.95
C TYR A 6 11.84 -20.12 0.74
N GLY A 7 12.59 -21.21 0.83
CA GLY A 7 13.49 -21.69 -0.23
C GLY A 7 12.79 -21.97 -1.57
N SER A 8 11.50 -22.32 -1.54
CA SER A 8 10.71 -22.55 -2.76
C SER A 8 10.42 -21.26 -3.55
N ALA A 9 10.48 -20.07 -2.93
CA ALA A 9 10.21 -18.79 -3.60
C ALA A 9 11.45 -18.18 -4.28
N ALA A 10 12.65 -18.70 -3.99
CA ALA A 10 13.92 -18.22 -4.53
C ALA A 10 14.37 -18.95 -5.81
N HIS A 11 13.52 -19.82 -6.37
CA HIS A 11 13.83 -20.59 -7.58
C HIS A 11 13.99 -19.62 -8.77
N ASN A 12 15.25 -19.25 -9.07
CA ASN A 12 15.72 -18.35 -10.14
C ASN A 12 15.97 -16.86 -9.79
N HIS A 13 15.96 -16.42 -8.53
CA HIS A 13 16.33 -15.03 -8.17
C HIS A 13 17.31 -15.00 -7.01
N TRP A 14 18.25 -14.03 -7.03
CA TRP A 14 19.12 -13.74 -5.89
C TRP A 14 18.31 -13.02 -4.81
N HIS A 15 18.26 -13.61 -3.61
CA HIS A 15 17.62 -13.02 -2.45
C HIS A 15 18.60 -13.01 -1.28
N ASP A 16 18.78 -11.85 -0.65
CA ASP A 16 19.46 -11.76 0.64
C ASP A 16 18.51 -12.28 1.73
N VAL A 17 18.73 -13.54 2.12
CA VAL A 17 17.97 -14.18 3.19
C VAL A 17 18.63 -13.82 4.52
N ALA A 18 18.07 -12.83 5.20
CA ALA A 18 18.41 -12.54 6.58
C ALA A 18 17.40 -13.20 7.53
N ASP A 19 17.91 -13.94 8.53
CA ASP A 19 17.07 -14.47 9.59
C ASP A 19 16.36 -13.34 10.33
N CYS A 20 15.13 -13.58 10.79
CA CYS A 20 14.33 -12.58 11.50
C CYS A 20 14.91 -12.21 12.88
N ASN A 21 15.79 -13.06 13.44
CA ASN A 21 16.34 -12.96 14.80
C ASN A 21 15.25 -12.59 15.83
N ASN A 22 14.26 -13.46 16.01
CA ASN A 22 13.08 -13.23 16.86
C ASN A 22 12.31 -11.91 16.60
N GLY A 23 12.40 -11.34 15.40
CA GLY A 23 11.72 -10.08 15.03
C GLY A 23 12.59 -8.83 15.17
N GLU A 24 13.82 -8.95 15.66
CA GLU A 24 14.70 -7.81 15.88
C GLU A 24 15.20 -7.19 14.58
N ASN A 25 15.39 -7.99 13.53
CA ASN A 25 16.00 -7.53 12.28
C ASN A 25 15.04 -6.71 11.41
N PHE A 26 13.71 -6.85 11.62
CA PHE A 26 12.70 -6.24 10.75
C PHE A 26 11.69 -5.37 11.50
N LYS A 27 12.17 -4.54 12.45
CA LYS A 27 11.30 -3.67 13.28
C LYS A 27 10.33 -2.83 12.45
N LEU A 28 10.80 -2.17 11.39
CA LEU A 28 9.96 -1.34 10.52
C LEU A 28 8.88 -2.15 9.80
N LEU A 29 9.20 -3.37 9.36
CA LEU A 29 8.24 -4.28 8.74
C LEU A 29 7.17 -4.71 9.76
N HIS A 30 7.56 -5.05 10.98
CA HIS A 30 6.62 -5.36 12.06
C HIS A 30 5.65 -4.20 12.32
N TRP A 31 6.17 -2.97 12.38
CA TRP A 31 5.34 -1.76 12.50
C TRP A 31 4.42 -1.58 11.28
N HIS A 32 4.90 -1.85 10.08
CA HIS A 32 4.10 -1.72 8.87
C HIS A 32 2.94 -2.73 8.84
N ILE A 33 3.21 -4.00 9.17
CA ILE A 33 2.21 -5.06 9.29
C ILE A 33 1.20 -4.73 10.40
N PHE A 34 1.66 -4.22 11.54
CA PHE A 34 0.80 -3.81 12.64
C PHE A 34 -0.20 -2.72 12.20
N ASN A 35 0.29 -1.70 11.48
CA ASN A 35 -0.56 -0.63 10.94
C ASN A 35 -1.60 -1.17 9.93
N LEU A 36 -1.21 -2.09 9.04
CA LEU A 36 -2.13 -2.72 8.10
C LEU A 36 -3.24 -3.48 8.83
N LYS A 37 -2.89 -4.28 9.84
CA LYS A 37 -3.87 -5.05 10.63
C LYS A 37 -4.85 -4.16 11.38
N ASN A 38 -4.37 -3.07 11.99
CA ASN A 38 -5.24 -2.12 12.69
C ASN A 38 -6.17 -1.36 11.74
N TRP A 39 -5.65 -0.92 10.59
CA TRP A 39 -6.47 -0.28 9.57
C TRP A 39 -7.58 -1.20 9.09
N LEU A 40 -7.24 -2.45 8.75
CA LEU A 40 -8.17 -3.43 8.23
C LEU A 40 -9.31 -3.72 9.23
N ARG A 41 -8.97 -3.84 10.52
CA ARG A 41 -9.95 -4.05 11.60
C ARG A 41 -10.80 -2.82 11.91
N GLY A 42 -10.28 -1.62 11.67
CA GLY A 42 -10.93 -0.37 12.06
C GLY A 42 -11.98 0.12 11.05
N ILE A 43 -11.76 -0.09 9.75
CA ILE A 43 -12.63 0.45 8.68
C ILE A 43 -13.62 -0.60 8.17
N HIS A 44 -13.17 -1.85 8.00
CA HIS A 44 -13.98 -2.88 7.34
C HIS A 44 -14.73 -3.73 8.35
N HIS A 45 -16.07 -3.76 8.23
CA HIS A 45 -16.92 -4.67 9.01
C HIS A 45 -16.74 -6.14 8.62
N HIS A 46 -16.44 -6.39 7.34
CA HIS A 46 -16.17 -7.72 6.79
C HIS A 46 -15.04 -7.62 5.76
N VAL A 47 -14.16 -8.62 5.75
CA VAL A 47 -13.00 -8.68 4.85
C VAL A 47 -13.06 -10.01 4.11
N SER A 48 -13.08 -9.94 2.78
CA SER A 48 -13.02 -11.13 1.91
C SER A 48 -11.64 -11.25 1.27
N GLY A 49 -11.12 -12.47 1.17
CA GLY A 49 -9.88 -12.74 0.45
C GLY A 49 -9.95 -12.39 -1.05
N SER A 50 -11.14 -12.35 -1.64
CA SER A 50 -11.35 -11.98 -3.05
C SER A 50 -10.92 -10.55 -3.38
N HIS A 51 -10.86 -9.66 -2.38
CA HIS A 51 -10.53 -8.24 -2.56
C HIS A 51 -9.18 -7.86 -1.92
N LEU A 52 -8.33 -8.85 -1.59
CA LEU A 52 -7.07 -8.62 -0.88
C LEU A 52 -6.20 -7.56 -1.57
N GLN A 53 -6.08 -7.64 -2.89
CA GLN A 53 -5.27 -6.68 -3.66
C GLN A 53 -5.82 -5.25 -3.55
N SER A 54 -7.15 -5.08 -3.61
CA SER A 54 -7.80 -3.78 -3.48
C SER A 54 -7.56 -3.17 -2.09
N TYR A 55 -7.65 -3.98 -1.03
CA TYR A 55 -7.34 -3.53 0.33
C TYR A 55 -5.87 -3.09 0.45
N LEU A 56 -4.93 -3.83 -0.15
CA LEU A 56 -3.52 -3.47 -0.14
C LEU A 56 -3.25 -2.17 -0.91
N HIS A 57 -3.87 -1.99 -2.07
CA HIS A 57 -3.76 -0.75 -2.84
C HIS A 57 -4.27 0.46 -2.04
N GLU A 58 -5.44 0.32 -1.40
CA GLU A 58 -6.02 1.37 -0.57
C GLU A 58 -5.14 1.68 0.64
N PHE A 59 -4.66 0.65 1.34
CA PHE A 59 -3.76 0.84 2.47
C PHE A 59 -2.49 1.59 2.06
N ASN A 60 -1.82 1.16 0.98
CA ASN A 60 -0.59 1.79 0.50
C ASN A 60 -0.82 3.25 0.12
N TYR A 61 -1.92 3.53 -0.57
CA TYR A 61 -2.35 4.88 -0.89
C TYR A 61 -2.47 5.75 0.37
N ARG A 62 -3.18 5.26 1.40
CA ARG A 62 -3.39 6.01 2.65
C ARG A 62 -2.10 6.17 3.43
N PHE A 63 -1.31 5.10 3.55
CA PHE A 63 -0.03 5.09 4.26
C PHE A 63 0.96 6.10 3.66
N ASN A 64 1.09 6.14 2.33
CA ASN A 64 1.99 7.05 1.62
C ASN A 64 1.52 8.51 1.73
N ARG A 65 0.22 8.76 1.84
CA ARG A 65 -0.35 10.11 1.90
C ARG A 65 -0.66 10.63 3.30
N ARG A 66 -0.52 9.82 4.35
CA ARG A 66 -0.90 10.21 5.72
C ARG A 66 -0.20 11.49 6.22
N ASN A 67 1.00 11.76 5.73
CA ASN A 67 1.80 12.92 6.10
C ASN A 67 1.77 14.05 5.04
N HIS A 68 1.00 13.89 3.95
CA HIS A 68 0.94 14.90 2.89
C HIS A 68 0.08 16.14 3.26
N GLY A 69 -0.60 16.16 4.40
CA GLY A 69 -1.41 17.29 4.87
C GLY A 69 -2.58 17.64 3.93
N ASN A 70 -3.08 18.87 3.99
CA ASN A 70 -4.16 19.38 3.11
C ASN A 70 -3.73 19.61 1.64
N ARG A 71 -2.60 19.04 1.21
CA ARG A 71 -2.06 19.24 -0.15
C ARG A 71 -2.85 18.50 -1.24
N ILE A 72 -3.83 17.68 -0.87
CA ILE A 72 -4.73 17.02 -1.83
C ILE A 72 -5.50 18.08 -2.63
N VAL A 73 -6.07 19.08 -1.96
CA VAL A 73 -6.82 20.16 -2.61
C VAL A 73 -5.89 21.03 -3.46
N TYR A 74 -4.71 21.37 -2.94
CA TYR A 74 -3.72 22.14 -3.69
C TYR A 74 -3.23 21.40 -4.94
N GLY A 75 -3.01 20.08 -4.85
CA GLY A 75 -2.64 19.25 -5.99
C GLY A 75 -3.75 19.21 -7.04
N LEU A 76 -5.01 19.07 -6.60
CA LEU A 76 -6.16 19.10 -7.50
C LEU A 76 -6.28 20.45 -8.21
N LEU A 77 -6.26 21.56 -7.46
CA LEU A 77 -6.34 22.91 -8.02
C LEU A 77 -5.18 23.20 -8.98
N SER A 78 -3.96 22.77 -8.64
CA SER A 78 -2.80 22.91 -9.51
C SER A 78 -2.97 22.17 -10.84
N VAL A 79 -3.54 20.96 -10.82
CA VAL A 79 -3.86 20.21 -12.04
C VAL A 79 -4.95 20.94 -12.83
N MET A 80 -6.03 21.36 -12.16
CA MET A 80 -7.12 22.09 -12.80
C MET A 80 -6.65 23.39 -13.46
N CYS A 81 -5.76 24.15 -12.83
CA CYS A 81 -5.21 25.39 -13.39
C CYS A 81 -4.17 25.18 -14.51
N SER A 82 -3.56 23.99 -14.61
CA SER A 82 -2.55 23.68 -15.63
C SER A 82 -3.11 22.91 -16.83
N MET A 83 -4.32 22.36 -16.71
CA MET A 83 -5.03 21.77 -17.83
C MET A 83 -5.57 22.87 -18.76
N SER A 84 -5.45 22.67 -20.07
CA SER A 84 -6.12 23.53 -21.05
C SER A 84 -7.63 23.40 -20.90
N GLU A 85 -8.36 24.50 -21.12
CA GLU A 85 -9.83 24.51 -21.06
C GLU A 85 -10.41 23.36 -21.87
N MET A 86 -11.14 22.47 -21.19
CA MET A 86 -11.77 21.30 -21.79
C MET A 86 -13.27 21.38 -21.54
N GLN A 87 -14.05 21.11 -22.59
CA GLN A 87 -15.51 21.08 -22.47
C GLN A 87 -15.94 19.90 -21.58
N TYR A 88 -16.94 20.15 -20.72
CA TYR A 88 -17.44 19.16 -19.76
C TYR A 88 -17.85 17.82 -20.39
N SER A 89 -18.36 17.85 -21.63
CA SER A 89 -18.70 16.64 -22.40
C SER A 89 -17.53 15.70 -22.62
N SER A 90 -16.31 16.23 -22.74
CA SER A 90 -15.09 15.45 -22.99
C SER A 90 -14.55 14.78 -21.72
N LEU A 91 -14.93 15.26 -20.53
CA LEU A 91 -14.53 14.68 -19.24
C LEU A 91 -15.38 13.47 -18.85
N ILE A 92 -16.63 13.40 -19.30
CA ILE A 92 -17.54 12.28 -19.01
C ILE A 92 -17.24 11.05 -19.87
N ALA A 93 -16.61 11.26 -21.02
CA ALA A 93 -16.31 10.21 -21.99
C ALA A 93 -15.00 9.42 -21.70
N LEU A 94 -14.35 9.69 -20.57
CA LEU A 94 -13.07 9.11 -20.13
C LEU A 94 -13.31 8.02 -19.08
#